data_AF-A0A970KYP5-F1
#
_entry.id   AF-A0A970KYP5-F1
#
_cell.length_a   1.000
_cell.length_b   1.000
_cell.length_c   1.000
_cell.angle_alpha   90.00
_cell.angle_beta   90.00
_cell.angle_gamma   90.00
#
_symmetry.space_group_name_H-M   'P 1'
#
loop_
_entity.id
_entity.type
_entity.pdbx_description
1 polymer ?
#
loop_
_entity_poly.entity_id
_entity_poly.type
_entity_poly.pdbx_seq_one_letter_code
_entity_poly.pdbx_strand_id
1 'polypeptide(L)'
;MDVSTLKSYYHRLRGRSRRRIVVIGDVHGCLDGLCRVLRMTELIDERQRWRAGSDVQLVLCGDMVDEGAASCGVVKLVQSLQREAGANVTALMGNHELLLLRTLADEDAELQWETAWSWADENPVLKRFLTEEAIPRLTTSQIRRSFQDSYISSGSVEYPSDYVAKCEAINQRTTLTAIRLLRAALERDGTLAWLEALPVAKRIGGWGFFHGGPPCGFSGGIDELNEAFSTLLRRREWNHPLLVPHVRLESPISTRGWMNQGEAAVDRLLASFGLTRVAFGHSPGAIDGVFGRLSHCWGKVFKADTYFSLGIEGCLEILDDSVWAFYTPESRQIYAQLHPQRASLPELEMLWPSASELR
;
A
#
# COMPACT_ATOMS: atom_id res chain seq x y z
N MET A 1 -19.57 -23.83 -7.27
CA MET A 1 -19.65 -24.06 -5.81
C MET A 1 -20.57 -22.99 -5.26
N ASP A 2 -21.59 -23.33 -4.45
CA ASP A 2 -22.39 -22.29 -3.79
C ASP A 2 -21.57 -21.57 -2.71
N VAL A 3 -22.04 -20.40 -2.25
CA VAL A 3 -21.32 -19.55 -1.29
C VAL A 3 -21.04 -20.27 0.04
N SER A 4 -21.97 -21.09 0.54
CA SER A 4 -21.79 -21.80 1.82
C SER A 4 -20.72 -22.89 1.71
N THR A 5 -20.70 -23.59 0.58
CA THR A 5 -19.69 -24.61 0.28
C THR A 5 -18.32 -23.97 0.12
N LEU A 6 -18.24 -22.81 -0.54
CA LEU A 6 -16.98 -22.06 -0.71
C LEU A 6 -16.41 -21.56 0.62
N LYS A 7 -17.24 -20.99 1.49
CA LYS A 7 -16.83 -20.58 2.84
C LYS A 7 -16.34 -21.76 3.67
N SER A 8 -17.10 -22.86 3.66
CA SER A 8 -16.73 -24.08 4.38
C SER A 8 -15.41 -24.65 3.86
N TYR A 9 -15.19 -24.60 2.56
CA TYR A 9 -13.92 -25.00 1.95
C TYR A 9 -12.76 -24.11 2.41
N TYR A 10 -12.92 -22.79 2.29
CA TYR A 10 -11.93 -21.81 2.77
C TYR A 10 -11.53 -22.04 4.23
N HIS A 11 -12.50 -22.20 5.15
CA HIS A 11 -12.18 -22.40 6.58
C HIS A 11 -11.41 -23.70 6.84
N ARG A 12 -11.74 -24.78 6.13
CA ARG A 12 -10.97 -26.04 6.22
C ARG A 12 -9.56 -25.88 5.69
N LEU A 13 -9.39 -25.17 4.57
CA LEU A 13 -8.09 -24.92 3.97
C LEU A 13 -7.24 -24.04 4.89
N ARG A 14 -7.80 -22.94 5.38
CA ARG A 14 -7.15 -22.01 6.30
C ARG A 14 -6.67 -22.69 7.58
N GLY A 15 -7.46 -23.60 8.16
CA GLY A 15 -7.07 -24.36 9.35
C GLY A 15 -6.02 -25.45 9.13
N ARG A 16 -5.71 -25.79 7.86
CA ARG A 16 -4.70 -26.81 7.50
C ARG A 16 -3.46 -26.22 6.80
N SER A 17 -3.56 -24.97 6.37
CA SER A 17 -2.52 -24.27 5.63
C SER A 17 -1.23 -24.22 6.45
N ARG A 18 -0.09 -24.53 5.82
CA ARG A 18 1.21 -24.46 6.51
C ARG A 18 1.80 -23.06 6.48
N ARG A 19 1.42 -22.26 5.49
CA ARG A 19 1.75 -20.84 5.41
C ARG A 19 0.50 -20.03 5.10
N ARG A 20 0.39 -18.91 5.78
CA ARG A 20 -0.67 -17.94 5.56
C ARG A 20 -0.04 -16.57 5.37
N ILE A 21 -0.27 -15.95 4.22
CA ILE A 21 0.26 -14.60 3.92
C ILE A 21 -0.92 -13.70 3.60
N VAL A 22 -1.10 -12.63 4.37
CA VAL A 22 -2.06 -11.56 4.09
C VAL A 22 -1.32 -10.42 3.41
N VAL A 23 -1.83 -9.96 2.27
CA VAL A 23 -1.23 -8.90 1.47
C VAL A 23 -2.21 -7.74 1.35
N ILE A 24 -1.76 -6.54 1.71
CA ILE A 24 -2.54 -5.31 1.66
C ILE A 24 -1.72 -4.28 0.86
N GLY A 25 -2.31 -3.69 -0.17
CA GLY A 25 -1.71 -2.56 -0.91
C GLY A 25 -2.26 -1.22 -0.43
N ASP A 26 -1.44 -0.17 -0.60
CA ASP A 26 -1.87 1.22 -0.81
C ASP A 26 -2.90 1.73 0.22
N VAL A 27 -2.52 1.67 1.49
CA VAL A 27 -3.40 2.03 2.62
C VAL A 27 -3.70 3.53 2.66
N HIS A 28 -2.74 4.36 2.24
CA HIS A 28 -2.93 5.80 2.06
C HIS A 28 -3.57 6.49 3.28
N GLY A 29 -2.91 6.42 4.44
CA GLY A 29 -3.35 7.12 5.65
C GLY A 29 -4.74 6.71 6.17
N CYS A 30 -5.36 5.64 5.63
CA CYS A 30 -6.69 5.16 6.02
C CYS A 30 -6.62 4.18 7.20
N LEU A 31 -6.22 4.69 8.38
CA LEU A 31 -6.01 3.88 9.59
C LEU A 31 -7.21 3.00 9.97
N ASP A 32 -8.42 3.55 9.95
CA ASP A 32 -9.62 2.78 10.33
C ASP A 32 -9.89 1.64 9.35
N GLY A 33 -9.63 1.87 8.06
CA GLY A 33 -9.76 0.85 7.02
C GLY A 33 -8.74 -0.26 7.18
N LEU A 34 -7.48 0.10 7.44
CA LEU A 34 -6.44 -0.88 7.77
C LEU A 34 -6.83 -1.70 9.01
N CYS A 35 -7.30 -1.06 10.09
CA CYS A 35 -7.76 -1.76 11.29
C CYS A 35 -8.91 -2.74 10.98
N ARG A 36 -9.88 -2.36 10.14
CA ARG A 36 -10.98 -3.24 9.72
C ARG A 36 -10.45 -4.48 9.00
N VAL A 37 -9.56 -4.32 8.02
CA VAL A 37 -8.99 -5.43 7.26
C VAL A 37 -8.15 -6.35 8.15
N LEU A 38 -7.31 -5.79 9.03
CA LEU A 38 -6.48 -6.57 9.95
C LEU A 38 -7.31 -7.36 10.98
N ARG A 39 -8.43 -6.81 11.46
CA ARG A 39 -9.37 -7.53 12.36
C ARG A 39 -10.15 -8.61 11.61
N MET A 40 -10.65 -8.29 10.41
CA MET A 40 -11.37 -9.24 9.56
C MET A 40 -10.50 -10.47 9.21
N THR A 41 -9.20 -10.25 9.03
CA THR A 41 -8.21 -11.32 8.79
C THR A 41 -7.65 -11.93 10.08
N GLU A 42 -8.16 -11.53 11.25
CA GLU A 42 -7.75 -12.02 12.57
C GLU A 42 -6.24 -11.87 12.85
N LEU A 43 -5.59 -10.87 12.22
CA LEU A 43 -4.18 -10.56 12.46
C LEU A 43 -3.98 -9.77 13.75
N ILE A 44 -4.95 -8.91 14.07
CA ILE A 44 -4.94 -8.09 15.29
C ILE A 44 -6.19 -8.33 16.13
N ASP A 45 -6.08 -8.02 17.43
CA ASP A 45 -7.23 -7.98 18.34
C ASP A 45 -7.93 -6.60 18.35
N GLU A 46 -8.94 -6.45 19.21
CA GLU A 46 -9.68 -5.19 19.35
C GLU A 46 -8.79 -4.02 19.84
N ARG A 47 -7.70 -4.34 20.56
CA ARG A 47 -6.71 -3.38 21.07
C ARG A 47 -5.57 -3.12 20.08
N GLN A 48 -5.72 -3.57 18.83
CA GLN A 48 -4.72 -3.42 17.76
C GLN A 48 -3.38 -4.11 18.05
N ARG A 49 -3.40 -5.16 18.88
CA ARG A 49 -2.22 -5.98 19.20
C ARG A 49 -2.13 -7.15 18.24
N TRP A 50 -0.90 -7.57 17.91
CA TRP A 50 -0.70 -8.75 17.08
C TRP A 50 -1.25 -10.00 17.77
N ARG A 51 -2.09 -10.76 17.05
CA ARG A 51 -2.77 -11.96 17.55
C ARG A 51 -2.46 -13.22 16.75
N ALA A 52 -1.99 -13.08 15.52
CA ALA A 52 -1.78 -14.21 14.64
C ALA A 52 -0.60 -15.11 15.06
N GLY A 53 -0.63 -16.36 14.59
CA GLY A 53 0.41 -17.35 14.84
C GLY A 53 1.74 -17.00 14.17
N SER A 54 2.80 -17.72 14.55
CA SER A 54 4.15 -17.53 13.99
C SER A 54 4.28 -17.96 12.52
N ASP A 55 3.32 -18.73 12.02
CA ASP A 55 3.16 -19.20 10.64
C ASP A 55 2.41 -18.22 9.73
N VAL A 56 1.95 -17.10 10.29
CA VAL A 56 1.19 -16.07 9.58
C VAL A 56 2.06 -14.85 9.31
N GLN A 57 2.04 -14.38 8.08
CA GLN A 57 2.76 -13.19 7.64
C GLN A 57 1.79 -12.13 7.12
N LEU A 58 2.10 -10.87 7.41
CA LEU A 58 1.48 -9.68 6.84
C LEU A 58 2.49 -8.99 5.94
N VAL A 59 2.09 -8.64 4.72
CA VAL A 59 2.86 -7.84 3.79
C VAL A 59 2.05 -6.61 3.38
N LEU A 60 2.58 -5.43 3.68
CA LEU A 60 2.07 -4.14 3.21
C LEU A 60 2.89 -3.70 2.00
N CYS A 61 2.26 -3.62 0.83
CA CYS A 61 2.93 -3.33 -0.45
C CYS A 61 3.15 -1.83 -0.69
N GLY A 62 3.65 -1.09 0.30
CA GLY A 62 3.93 0.35 0.18
C GLY A 62 2.69 1.25 0.23
N ASP A 63 2.94 2.55 0.08
CA ASP A 63 1.95 3.63 0.05
C ASP A 63 1.03 3.59 1.29
N MET A 64 1.67 3.64 2.45
CA MET A 64 1.03 3.72 3.75
C MET A 64 0.65 5.17 4.11
N VAL A 65 1.35 6.15 3.53
CA VAL A 65 1.15 7.59 3.76
C VAL A 65 0.38 8.27 2.62
N ASP A 66 -0.01 9.53 2.85
CA ASP A 66 -0.78 10.41 1.95
C ASP A 66 -2.20 9.93 1.64
N GLU A 67 -3.01 10.76 0.97
CA GLU A 67 -4.40 10.48 0.53
C GLU A 67 -5.42 10.12 1.64
N GLY A 68 -4.98 10.10 2.90
CA GLY A 68 -5.79 9.98 4.10
C GLY A 68 -5.18 10.80 5.24
N ALA A 69 -6.03 11.24 6.17
CA ALA A 69 -5.61 12.19 7.21
C ALA A 69 -4.85 11.55 8.39
N ALA A 70 -4.58 10.23 8.36
CA ALA A 70 -4.01 9.49 9.48
C ALA A 70 -2.72 8.72 9.14
N SER A 71 -1.88 9.25 8.24
CA SER A 71 -0.57 8.69 7.87
C SER A 71 0.29 8.31 9.09
N CYS A 72 0.44 9.21 10.07
CA CYS A 72 1.15 8.93 11.33
C CYS A 72 0.59 7.70 12.05
N GLY A 73 -0.74 7.62 12.21
CA GLY A 73 -1.39 6.50 12.88
C GLY A 73 -1.19 5.16 12.16
N VAL A 74 -1.23 5.15 10.83
CA VAL A 74 -0.92 3.95 10.02
C VAL A 74 0.52 3.50 10.30
N VAL A 75 1.50 4.40 10.16
CA VAL A 75 2.92 4.08 10.38
C VAL A 75 3.16 3.58 11.81
N LYS A 76 2.59 4.23 12.82
CA LYS A 76 2.73 3.82 14.23
C LYS A 76 2.14 2.44 14.49
N LEU A 77 0.98 2.13 13.91
CA LEU A 77 0.38 0.81 13.99
C LEU A 77 1.31 -0.24 13.39
N VAL A 78 1.81 -0.01 12.18
CA VAL A 78 2.72 -0.94 11.48
C VAL A 78 4.00 -1.16 12.27
N GLN A 79 4.64 -0.09 12.76
CA GLN A 79 5.82 -0.18 13.64
C GLN A 79 5.52 -0.98 14.92
N SER A 80 4.32 -0.83 15.51
CA SER A 80 3.92 -1.62 16.68
C SER A 80 3.79 -3.10 16.35
N LEU A 81 3.12 -3.43 15.24
CA LEU A 81 2.98 -4.81 14.80
C LEU A 81 4.32 -5.44 14.47
N GLN A 82 5.27 -4.69 13.88
CA GLN A 82 6.64 -5.16 13.67
C GLN A 82 7.40 -5.43 14.99
N ARG A 83 7.21 -4.60 16.02
CA ARG A 83 7.80 -4.87 17.35
C ARG A 83 7.22 -6.13 17.99
N GLU A 84 5.95 -6.43 17.74
CA GLU A 84 5.26 -7.58 18.34
C GLU A 84 5.49 -8.89 17.58
N ALA A 85 5.55 -8.83 16.25
CA ALA A 85 5.60 -10.00 15.36
C ALA A 85 6.95 -10.20 14.65
N GLY A 86 7.86 -9.23 14.75
CA GLY A 86 9.17 -9.26 14.08
C GLY A 86 9.04 -9.41 12.56
N ALA A 87 9.75 -10.39 12.00
CA ALA A 87 9.81 -10.64 10.57
C ALA A 87 8.48 -11.09 9.93
N ASN A 88 7.45 -11.36 10.74
CA ASN A 88 6.13 -11.70 10.23
C ASN A 88 5.33 -10.49 9.73
N VAL A 89 5.78 -9.26 10.02
CA VAL A 89 5.18 -8.05 9.47
C VAL A 89 6.19 -7.34 8.58
N THR A 90 5.95 -7.39 7.28
CA THR A 90 6.74 -6.70 6.27
C THR A 90 6.01 -5.46 5.81
N ALA A 91 6.66 -4.31 5.88
CA ALA A 91 6.25 -3.09 5.20
C ALA A 91 7.25 -2.80 4.09
N LEU A 92 6.76 -2.56 2.88
CA LEU A 92 7.59 -2.18 1.74
C LEU A 92 7.58 -0.66 1.58
N MET A 93 8.65 -0.14 0.96
CA MET A 93 8.71 1.23 0.44
C MET A 93 7.77 1.34 -0.76
N GLY A 94 6.84 2.30 -0.71
CA GLY A 94 6.07 2.76 -1.87
C GLY A 94 6.64 4.04 -2.48
N ASN A 95 6.00 4.54 -3.53
CA ASN A 95 6.41 5.83 -4.10
C ASN A 95 6.05 7.00 -3.19
N HIS A 96 4.99 6.92 -2.39
CA HIS A 96 4.61 7.96 -1.45
C HIS A 96 5.58 8.07 -0.27
N GLU A 97 6.10 6.94 0.24
CA GLU A 97 7.18 6.98 1.24
C GLU A 97 8.45 7.63 0.66
N LEU A 98 8.80 7.33 -0.60
CA LEU A 98 9.95 7.95 -1.24
C LEU A 98 9.74 9.45 -1.47
N LEU A 99 8.55 9.88 -1.90
CA LEU A 99 8.22 11.30 -2.07
C LEU A 99 8.33 12.04 -0.74
N LEU A 100 7.79 11.49 0.35
CA LEU A 100 7.96 12.04 1.68
C LEU A 100 9.44 12.19 2.06
N LEU A 101 10.28 11.17 1.82
CA LEU A 101 11.72 11.26 2.08
C LEU A 101 12.41 12.35 1.25
N ARG A 102 12.03 12.52 -0.02
CA ARG A 102 12.54 13.60 -0.89
C ARG A 102 12.13 14.97 -0.39
N THR A 103 10.87 15.14 0.02
CA THR A 103 10.38 16.38 0.63
C THR A 103 11.17 16.74 1.89
N LEU A 104 11.41 15.76 2.77
CA LEU A 104 12.19 15.96 4.00
C LEU A 104 13.69 16.22 3.74
N ALA A 105 14.20 15.83 2.57
CA ALA A 105 15.56 16.09 2.12
C ALA A 105 15.75 17.48 1.47
N ASP A 106 14.68 18.27 1.33
CA ASP A 106 14.66 19.60 0.67
C ASP A 106 14.89 19.54 -0.85
N GLU A 107 14.50 18.44 -1.49
CA GLU A 107 14.69 18.20 -2.92
C GLU A 107 13.44 18.55 -3.74
N ASP A 108 12.26 18.25 -3.19
CA ASP A 108 10.96 18.61 -3.76
C ASP A 108 10.08 19.22 -2.68
N ALA A 109 9.89 20.54 -2.72
CA ALA A 109 9.12 21.29 -1.72
C ALA A 109 7.59 21.14 -1.87
N GLU A 110 7.11 19.98 -2.32
CA GLU A 110 5.69 19.63 -2.38
C GLU A 110 5.33 18.82 -1.14
N LEU A 111 4.81 19.52 -0.12
CA LEU A 111 4.39 18.90 1.13
C LEU A 111 2.93 18.47 1.05
N GLN A 112 2.66 17.18 1.29
CA GLN A 112 1.31 16.69 1.52
C GLN A 112 0.84 17.14 2.92
N TRP A 113 -0.07 18.11 2.95
CA TRP A 113 -0.44 18.81 4.18
C TRP A 113 -1.21 17.94 5.17
N GLU A 114 -2.04 17.00 4.70
CA GLU A 114 -2.71 16.02 5.57
C GLU A 114 -1.72 15.07 6.24
N THR A 115 -0.64 14.70 5.55
CA THR A 115 0.46 13.92 6.11
C THR A 115 1.15 14.74 7.20
N ALA A 116 1.48 16.01 6.95
CA ALA A 116 2.03 16.90 7.99
C ALA A 116 1.11 17.04 9.22
N TRP A 117 -0.19 17.27 9.00
CA TRP A 117 -1.19 17.34 10.07
C TRP A 117 -1.29 16.06 10.89
N SER A 118 -1.14 14.89 10.26
CA SER A 118 -1.22 13.61 10.96
C SER A 118 -0.11 13.47 12.03
N TRP A 119 1.12 13.92 11.75
CA TRP A 119 2.19 13.98 12.77
C TRP A 119 2.04 15.15 13.72
N ALA A 120 1.43 16.25 13.26
CA ALA A 120 1.16 17.40 14.11
C ALA A 120 0.24 17.05 15.29
N ASP A 121 -0.71 16.13 15.11
CA ASP A 121 -1.59 15.70 16.21
C ASP A 121 -0.83 15.12 17.42
N GLU A 122 0.34 14.53 17.18
CA GLU A 122 1.23 13.97 18.21
C GLU A 122 2.42 14.88 18.54
N ASN A 123 2.60 15.99 17.83
CA ASN A 123 3.73 16.91 18.00
C ASN A 123 3.27 18.35 18.28
N PRO A 124 3.37 18.84 19.53
CA PRO A 124 2.82 20.15 19.89
C PRO A 124 3.51 21.33 19.19
N VAL A 125 4.78 21.20 18.80
CA VAL A 125 5.52 22.28 18.10
C VAL A 125 5.02 22.40 16.67
N LEU A 126 4.96 21.28 15.95
CA LEU A 126 4.43 21.25 14.59
C LEU A 126 2.95 21.68 14.57
N LYS A 127 2.14 21.16 15.50
CA LYS A 127 0.72 21.54 15.64
C LYS A 127 0.52 23.02 15.79
N ARG A 128 1.25 23.62 16.73
CA ARG A 128 1.18 25.05 16.99
C ARG A 128 1.50 25.85 15.74
N PHE A 129 2.59 25.49 15.05
CA PHE A 129 3.00 26.16 13.82
C PHE A 129 1.92 26.07 12.73
N LEU A 130 1.43 24.86 12.42
CA LEU A 130 0.40 24.68 11.38
C LEU A 130 -0.91 25.42 11.73
N THR A 131 -1.28 25.49 13.01
CA THR A 131 -2.44 26.26 13.47
C THR A 131 -2.22 27.77 13.35
N GLU A 132 -1.07 28.31 13.77
CA GLU A 132 -0.76 29.74 13.71
C GLU A 132 -0.67 30.25 12.26
N GLU A 133 -0.14 29.43 11.35
CA GLU A 133 -0.06 29.72 9.91
C GLU A 133 -1.38 29.43 9.16
N ALA A 134 -2.44 29.03 9.87
CA ALA A 134 -3.77 28.74 9.33
C ALA A 134 -3.75 27.73 8.16
N ILE A 135 -2.89 26.72 8.25
CA ILE A 135 -2.75 25.67 7.23
C ILE A 135 -4.08 24.89 7.13
N PRO A 136 -4.67 24.76 5.93
CA PRO A 136 -5.92 24.04 5.75
C PRO A 136 -5.77 22.56 6.13
N ARG A 137 -6.85 21.94 6.57
CA ARG A 137 -6.87 20.55 7.02
C ARG A 137 -8.13 19.86 6.54
N LEU A 138 -7.98 18.63 6.06
CA LEU A 138 -9.10 17.74 5.75
C LEU A 138 -9.11 16.53 6.69
N THR A 139 -10.30 15.96 6.88
CA THR A 139 -10.49 14.63 7.45
C THR A 139 -10.47 13.59 6.34
N THR A 140 -10.16 12.33 6.67
CA THR A 140 -10.22 11.21 5.71
C THR A 140 -11.59 11.12 5.03
N SER A 141 -12.69 11.37 5.75
CA SER A 141 -14.03 11.35 5.18
C SER A 141 -14.28 12.48 4.16
N GLN A 142 -13.68 13.66 4.34
CA GLN A 142 -13.77 14.75 3.36
C GLN A 142 -12.96 14.43 2.10
N ILE A 143 -11.73 13.93 2.26
CA ILE A 143 -10.87 13.49 1.14
C ILE A 143 -11.60 12.41 0.34
N ARG A 144 -12.03 11.34 1.02
CA ARG A 144 -12.74 10.21 0.41
C ARG A 144 -13.98 10.64 -0.34
N ARG A 145 -14.80 11.53 0.22
CA ARG A 145 -15.99 12.05 -0.47
C ARG A 145 -15.61 12.74 -1.78
N SER A 146 -14.63 13.65 -1.72
CA SER A 146 -14.13 14.35 -2.91
C SER A 146 -13.61 13.37 -3.96
N PHE A 147 -12.86 12.35 -3.54
CA PHE A 147 -12.32 11.33 -4.43
C PHE A 147 -13.43 10.49 -5.08
N GLN A 148 -14.46 10.12 -4.33
CA GLN A 148 -15.60 9.38 -4.87
C GLN A 148 -16.41 10.23 -5.87
N ASP A 149 -16.70 11.49 -5.53
CA ASP A 149 -17.46 12.40 -6.39
C ASP A 149 -16.72 12.70 -7.71
N SER A 150 -15.42 13.02 -7.61
CA SER A 150 -14.54 13.22 -8.78
C SER A 150 -14.40 11.93 -9.59
N TYR A 151 -14.20 10.77 -8.96
CA TYR A 151 -14.08 9.49 -9.66
C TYR A 151 -15.34 9.15 -10.46
N ILE A 152 -16.54 9.37 -9.88
CA ILE A 152 -17.81 9.14 -10.59
C ILE A 152 -17.94 10.07 -11.80
N SER A 153 -17.49 11.32 -11.68
CA SER A 153 -17.67 12.33 -12.72
C SER A 153 -16.62 12.30 -13.84
N SER A 154 -15.35 12.01 -13.52
CA SER A 154 -14.22 12.14 -14.44
C SER A 154 -13.37 10.86 -14.56
N GLY A 155 -13.59 9.86 -13.70
CA GLY A 155 -12.75 8.67 -13.61
C GLY A 155 -11.40 8.89 -12.93
N SER A 156 -11.15 10.08 -12.39
CA SER A 156 -9.93 10.46 -11.66
C SER A 156 -10.30 10.95 -10.26
N VAL A 157 -9.38 10.84 -9.30
CA VAL A 157 -9.59 11.33 -7.93
C VAL A 157 -8.98 12.72 -7.77
N GLU A 158 -9.71 13.61 -7.11
CA GLU A 158 -9.29 14.99 -6.89
C GLU A 158 -9.63 15.42 -5.45
N TYR A 159 -8.67 16.10 -4.81
CA TYR A 159 -8.94 16.82 -3.56
C TYR A 159 -9.95 17.96 -3.79
N PRO A 160 -10.67 18.43 -2.76
CA PRO A 160 -11.56 19.58 -2.89
C PRO A 160 -10.82 20.79 -3.48
N SER A 161 -11.36 21.39 -4.53
CA SER A 161 -10.68 22.48 -5.25
C SER A 161 -10.38 23.70 -4.39
N ASP A 162 -11.25 24.00 -3.41
CA ASP A 162 -11.03 25.09 -2.46
C ASP A 162 -9.90 24.78 -1.48
N TYR A 163 -9.69 23.52 -1.13
CA TYR A 163 -8.55 23.07 -0.33
C TYR A 163 -7.26 23.19 -1.13
N VAL A 164 -7.24 22.70 -2.38
CA VAL A 164 -6.07 22.79 -3.26
C VAL A 164 -5.65 24.25 -3.44
N ALA A 165 -6.59 25.14 -3.77
CA ALA A 165 -6.30 26.57 -3.93
C ALA A 165 -5.73 27.23 -2.65
N LYS A 166 -6.19 26.81 -1.47
CA LYS A 166 -5.63 27.29 -0.18
C LYS A 166 -4.22 26.77 0.06
N CYS A 167 -3.96 25.50 -0.26
CA CYS A 167 -2.64 24.89 -0.15
C CYS A 167 -1.63 25.56 -1.09
N GLU A 168 -2.00 25.80 -2.34
CA GLU A 168 -1.16 26.46 -3.36
C GLU A 168 -0.84 27.93 -3.00
N ALA A 169 -1.72 28.59 -2.25
CA ALA A 169 -1.49 29.95 -1.77
C ALA A 169 -0.48 30.05 -0.62
N ILE A 170 -0.06 28.91 -0.03
CA ILE A 170 0.92 28.91 1.07
C ILE A 170 2.30 29.24 0.52
N ASN A 171 2.93 30.26 1.10
CA ASN A 171 4.22 30.72 0.64
C ASN A 171 5.33 29.69 0.94
N GLN A 172 6.39 29.72 0.11
CA GLN A 172 7.51 28.79 0.21
C GLN A 172 8.21 28.79 1.58
N ARG A 173 8.31 29.95 2.25
CA ARG A 173 8.95 30.04 3.57
C ARG A 173 8.17 29.26 4.64
N THR A 174 6.85 29.36 4.61
CA THR A 174 5.96 28.58 5.50
C THR A 174 6.09 27.09 5.20
N THR A 175 6.07 26.69 3.92
CA THR A 175 6.26 25.29 3.51
C THR A 175 7.60 24.71 3.98
N LEU A 176 8.72 25.39 3.74
CA LEU A 176 10.04 24.94 4.18
C LEU A 176 10.16 24.84 5.71
N THR A 177 9.47 25.73 6.43
CA THR A 177 9.44 25.66 7.90
C THR A 177 8.62 24.45 8.37
N ALA A 178 7.46 24.18 7.76
CA ALA A 178 6.67 22.98 8.04
C ALA A 178 7.47 21.70 7.77
N ILE A 179 8.19 21.62 6.63
CA ILE A 179 9.04 20.49 6.27
C ILE A 179 10.12 20.24 7.34
N ARG A 180 10.82 21.30 7.80
CA ARG A 180 11.85 21.17 8.86
C ARG A 180 11.26 20.68 10.18
N LEU A 181 10.08 21.18 10.56
CA LEU A 181 9.40 20.77 11.79
C LEU A 181 8.89 19.32 11.70
N LEU A 182 8.33 18.93 10.55
CA LEU A 182 7.91 17.56 10.27
C LEU A 182 9.11 16.61 10.33
N ARG A 183 10.20 16.95 9.64
CA ARG A 183 11.46 16.19 9.69
C ARG A 183 11.94 15.98 11.12
N ALA A 184 12.01 17.05 11.92
CA ALA A 184 12.42 16.95 13.32
C ALA A 184 11.49 16.06 14.15
N ALA A 185 10.17 16.04 13.84
CA ALA A 185 9.22 15.15 14.48
C ALA A 185 9.51 13.67 14.15
N LEU A 186 9.71 13.35 12.87
CA LEU A 186 10.00 11.98 12.40
C LEU A 186 11.39 11.49 12.83
N GLU A 187 12.39 12.38 12.91
CA GLU A 187 13.71 12.05 13.46
C GLU A 187 13.61 11.69 14.93
N ARG A 188 12.88 12.49 15.71
CA ARG A 188 12.74 12.34 17.17
C ARG A 188 12.10 11.01 17.56
N ASP A 189 11.11 10.55 16.81
CA ASP A 189 10.38 9.33 17.14
C ASP A 189 10.91 8.08 16.41
N GLY A 190 12.01 8.22 15.66
CA GLY A 190 12.67 7.15 14.90
C GLY A 190 11.99 6.78 13.59
N THR A 191 10.89 7.44 13.22
CA THR A 191 10.16 7.14 11.99
C THR A 191 10.97 7.45 10.74
N LEU A 192 11.79 8.51 10.74
CA LEU A 192 12.63 8.82 9.58
C LEU A 192 13.59 7.66 9.28
N ALA A 193 14.31 7.20 10.30
CA ALA A 193 15.24 6.06 10.16
C ALA A 193 14.52 4.77 9.76
N TRP A 194 13.28 4.58 10.23
CA TRP A 194 12.44 3.45 9.84
C TRP A 194 12.04 3.50 8.36
N LEU A 195 11.60 4.68 7.86
CA LEU A 195 11.27 4.89 6.45
C LEU A 195 12.49 4.64 5.55
N GLU A 196 13.65 5.18 5.92
CA GLU A 196 14.91 5.00 5.18
C GLU A 196 15.40 3.53 5.13
N ALA A 197 14.91 2.69 6.05
CA ALA A 197 15.27 1.28 6.14
C ALA A 197 14.25 0.33 5.47
N LEU A 198 13.15 0.85 4.92
CA LEU A 198 12.14 0.01 4.27
C LEU A 198 12.73 -0.73 3.05
N PRO A 199 12.53 -2.05 2.91
CA PRO A 199 12.86 -2.76 1.68
C PRO A 199 11.87 -2.38 0.57
N VAL A 200 12.29 -2.47 -0.68
CA VAL A 200 11.43 -2.26 -1.86
C VAL A 200 10.78 -3.55 -2.35
N ALA A 201 11.31 -4.70 -1.92
CA ALA A 201 10.77 -6.00 -2.28
C ALA A 201 10.99 -7.04 -1.18
N LYS A 202 10.11 -8.04 -1.13
CA LYS A 202 10.23 -9.18 -0.23
C LYS A 202 10.01 -10.49 -0.98
N ARG A 203 10.81 -11.50 -0.65
CA ARG A 203 10.59 -12.89 -1.07
C ARG A 203 10.05 -13.73 0.08
N ILE A 204 9.01 -14.53 -0.17
CA ILE A 204 8.53 -15.57 0.75
C ILE A 204 8.29 -16.85 -0.06
N GLY A 205 9.23 -17.80 0.01
CA GLY A 205 9.20 -19.00 -0.83
C GLY A 205 9.30 -18.65 -2.32
N GLY A 206 8.30 -19.06 -3.12
CA GLY A 206 8.22 -18.71 -4.55
C GLY A 206 7.53 -17.37 -4.83
N TRP A 207 7.03 -16.69 -3.79
CA TRP A 207 6.33 -15.40 -3.92
C TRP A 207 7.29 -14.23 -3.82
N GLY A 208 7.13 -13.26 -4.72
CA GLY A 208 7.67 -11.91 -4.58
C GLY A 208 6.57 -10.90 -4.24
N PHE A 209 6.93 -9.89 -3.47
CA PHE A 209 6.05 -8.78 -3.11
C PHE A 209 6.76 -7.48 -3.42
N PHE A 210 6.07 -6.58 -4.11
CA PHE A 210 6.58 -5.29 -4.56
C PHE A 210 5.48 -4.24 -4.39
N HIS A 211 5.84 -2.97 -4.34
CA HIS A 211 4.85 -1.91 -4.46
C HIS A 211 4.37 -1.77 -5.92
N GLY A 212 5.23 -1.38 -6.87
CA GLY A 212 4.86 -1.31 -8.30
C GLY A 212 5.00 -2.64 -9.04
N GLY A 213 6.13 -3.32 -8.84
CA GLY A 213 6.43 -4.61 -9.48
C GLY A 213 7.92 -4.88 -9.65
N PRO A 214 8.29 -6.05 -10.20
CA PRO A 214 9.70 -6.36 -10.45
C PRO A 214 10.27 -5.40 -11.51
N PRO A 215 11.41 -4.74 -11.25
CA PRO A 215 12.00 -3.81 -12.20
C PRO A 215 12.59 -4.57 -13.41
N CYS A 216 12.09 -4.25 -14.59
CA CYS A 216 12.61 -4.75 -15.85
C CYS A 216 14.05 -4.25 -16.06
N GLY A 217 14.96 -5.15 -16.39
CA GLY A 217 16.36 -4.82 -16.68
C GLY A 217 17.27 -4.79 -15.45
N PHE A 218 16.73 -4.92 -14.23
CA PHE A 218 17.57 -5.11 -13.05
C PHE A 218 18.25 -6.47 -13.09
N SER A 219 19.56 -6.49 -12.83
CA SER A 219 20.36 -7.71 -12.73
C SER A 219 20.67 -8.00 -11.27
N GLY A 220 20.09 -9.06 -10.73
CA GLY A 220 20.25 -9.45 -9.31
C GLY A 220 18.95 -10.02 -8.74
N GLY A 221 19.05 -10.59 -7.53
CA GLY A 221 17.89 -11.03 -6.77
C GLY A 221 17.24 -9.88 -5.98
N ILE A 222 16.27 -10.24 -5.14
CA ILE A 222 15.55 -9.29 -4.28
C ILE A 222 16.48 -8.65 -3.24
N ASP A 223 17.45 -9.39 -2.71
CA ASP A 223 18.37 -8.86 -1.70
C ASP A 223 19.33 -7.82 -2.32
N GLU A 224 19.85 -8.09 -3.52
CA GLU A 224 20.66 -7.12 -4.27
C GLU A 224 19.84 -5.89 -4.68
N LEU A 225 18.56 -6.07 -5.02
CA LEU A 225 17.66 -4.95 -5.33
C LEU A 225 17.45 -4.04 -4.11
N ASN A 226 17.19 -4.62 -2.95
CA ASN A 226 17.03 -3.87 -1.70
C ASN A 226 18.32 -3.13 -1.32
N GLU A 227 19.49 -3.76 -1.45
CA GLU A 227 20.77 -3.12 -1.15
C GLU A 227 21.08 -1.98 -2.12
N ALA A 228 20.88 -2.19 -3.42
CA ALA A 228 21.08 -1.18 -4.45
C ALA A 228 20.17 0.04 -4.21
N PHE A 229 18.87 -0.19 -4.00
CA PHE A 229 17.91 0.88 -3.73
C PHE A 229 18.27 1.66 -2.46
N SER A 230 18.56 0.96 -1.36
CA SER A 230 18.89 1.62 -0.09
C SER A 230 20.21 2.40 -0.16
N THR A 231 21.19 1.92 -0.93
CA THR A 231 22.44 2.64 -1.17
C THR A 231 22.21 3.94 -1.94
N LEU A 232 21.42 3.89 -3.01
CA LEU A 232 21.06 5.07 -3.80
C LEU A 232 20.29 6.08 -2.94
N LEU A 233 19.35 5.61 -2.13
CA LEU A 233 18.57 6.44 -1.22
C LEU A 233 19.46 7.18 -0.21
N ARG A 234 20.37 6.45 0.46
CA ARG A 234 21.34 7.05 1.42
C ARG A 234 22.26 8.06 0.76
N ARG A 235 22.64 7.83 -0.50
CA ARG A 235 23.47 8.74 -1.30
C ARG A 235 22.69 9.88 -1.95
N ARG A 236 21.35 9.87 -1.81
CA ARG A 236 20.46 10.87 -2.39
C ARG A 236 20.59 10.96 -3.92
N GLU A 237 20.78 9.81 -4.58
CA GLU A 237 20.88 9.72 -6.03
C GLU A 237 19.48 9.75 -6.68
N TRP A 238 18.68 10.79 -6.41
CA TRP A 238 17.24 10.86 -6.72
C TRP A 238 16.88 10.71 -8.20
N ASN A 239 17.82 10.95 -9.10
CA ASN A 239 17.66 10.83 -10.55
C ASN A 239 17.97 9.42 -11.07
N HIS A 240 18.43 8.50 -10.22
CA HIS A 240 18.68 7.13 -10.61
C HIS A 240 17.36 6.42 -10.95
N PRO A 241 17.25 5.65 -12.05
CA PRO A 241 15.97 5.06 -12.48
C PRO A 241 15.23 4.23 -11.43
N LEU A 242 15.95 3.58 -10.51
CA LEU A 242 15.35 2.86 -9.38
C LEU A 242 14.61 3.79 -8.38
N LEU A 243 15.00 5.05 -8.26
CA LEU A 243 14.41 6.04 -7.34
C LEU A 243 13.47 7.03 -8.04
N VAL A 244 13.32 6.97 -9.37
CA VAL A 244 12.45 7.93 -10.06
C VAL A 244 11.01 7.39 -10.08
N PRO A 245 10.05 8.05 -9.40
CA PRO A 245 8.67 7.55 -9.25
C PRO A 245 7.85 7.60 -10.56
N HIS A 246 8.43 8.06 -11.66
CA HIS A 246 7.76 8.19 -12.96
C HIS A 246 8.44 7.42 -14.10
N VAL A 247 9.60 6.79 -13.83
CA VAL A 247 10.25 5.95 -14.83
C VAL A 247 9.53 4.60 -14.88
N ARG A 248 8.94 4.31 -16.05
CA ARG A 248 8.23 3.06 -16.29
C ARG A 248 9.22 1.90 -16.33
N LEU A 249 8.76 0.74 -15.87
CA LEU A 249 9.46 -0.55 -15.95
C LEU A 249 10.73 -0.69 -15.10
N GLU A 250 11.49 0.36 -14.82
CA GLU A 250 12.79 0.22 -14.14
C GLU A 250 12.71 0.42 -12.62
N SER A 251 11.73 1.15 -12.10
CA SER A 251 11.58 1.39 -10.67
C SER A 251 10.67 0.35 -10.00
N PRO A 252 11.11 -0.31 -8.91
CA PRO A 252 10.29 -1.30 -8.20
C PRO A 252 9.08 -0.69 -7.51
N ILE A 253 9.10 0.62 -7.25
CA ILE A 253 8.04 1.37 -6.56
C ILE A 253 7.14 2.15 -7.51
N SER A 254 7.41 2.17 -8.82
CA SER A 254 6.56 2.95 -9.74
C SER A 254 6.34 2.34 -11.11
N THR A 255 6.86 1.13 -11.33
CA THR A 255 6.57 0.41 -12.55
C THR A 255 5.08 0.12 -12.68
N ARG A 256 4.53 0.40 -13.86
CA ARG A 256 3.15 0.10 -14.25
C ARG A 256 3.14 -0.63 -15.57
N GLY A 257 2.22 -1.58 -15.73
CA GLY A 257 2.03 -2.28 -17.00
C GLY A 257 3.16 -3.26 -17.36
N TRP A 258 4.06 -3.60 -16.44
CA TRP A 258 5.14 -4.57 -16.67
C TRP A 258 4.61 -5.95 -17.08
N MET A 259 3.42 -6.31 -16.62
CA MET A 259 2.72 -7.54 -17.01
C MET A 259 2.13 -7.50 -18.42
N ASN A 260 1.97 -6.32 -19.03
CA ASN A 260 1.37 -6.18 -20.36
C ASN A 260 2.29 -6.67 -21.49
N GLN A 261 3.54 -7.04 -21.16
CA GLN A 261 4.51 -7.65 -22.07
C GLN A 261 4.18 -9.13 -22.39
N GLY A 262 3.14 -9.69 -21.75
CA GLY A 262 2.66 -11.06 -21.97
C GLY A 262 3.26 -12.10 -21.02
N GLU A 263 2.58 -13.23 -20.88
CA GLU A 263 2.89 -14.27 -19.88
C GLU A 263 4.33 -14.76 -19.96
N ALA A 264 4.83 -15.06 -21.17
CA ALA A 264 6.19 -15.57 -21.35
C ALA A 264 7.26 -14.54 -20.95
N ALA A 265 7.00 -13.23 -21.10
CA ALA A 265 7.89 -12.18 -20.63
C ALA A 265 7.87 -12.09 -19.10
N VAL A 266 6.68 -12.20 -18.50
CA VAL A 266 6.52 -12.27 -17.05
C VAL A 266 7.23 -13.49 -16.47
N ASP A 267 7.14 -14.66 -17.10
CA ASP A 267 7.84 -15.87 -16.64
C ASP A 267 9.36 -15.67 -16.58
N ARG A 268 9.94 -15.05 -17.62
CA ARG A 268 11.37 -14.73 -17.63
C ARG A 268 11.75 -13.72 -16.55
N LEU A 269 10.92 -12.69 -16.35
CA LEU A 269 11.13 -11.68 -15.32
C LEU A 269 11.03 -12.26 -13.91
N LEU A 270 10.02 -13.09 -13.64
CA LEU A 270 9.90 -13.76 -12.33
C LEU A 270 11.07 -14.72 -12.11
N ALA A 271 11.45 -15.48 -13.14
CA ALA A 271 12.57 -16.41 -13.06
C ALA A 271 13.90 -15.70 -12.76
N SER A 272 14.14 -14.48 -13.28
CA SER A 272 15.36 -13.72 -12.98
C SER A 272 15.48 -13.32 -11.51
N PHE A 273 14.36 -13.20 -10.79
CA PHE A 273 14.32 -12.99 -9.33
C PHE A 273 14.13 -14.30 -8.54
N GLY A 274 14.10 -15.45 -9.20
CA GLY A 274 13.85 -16.75 -8.57
C GLY A 274 12.41 -16.91 -8.04
N LEU A 275 11.45 -16.23 -8.66
CA LEU A 275 10.04 -16.19 -8.27
C LEU A 275 9.19 -17.06 -9.20
N THR A 276 8.06 -17.51 -8.70
CA THR A 276 7.01 -18.18 -9.48
C THR A 276 5.71 -17.38 -9.48
N ARG A 277 5.52 -16.51 -8.49
CA ARG A 277 4.34 -15.65 -8.34
C ARG A 277 4.72 -14.31 -7.74
N VAL A 278 3.89 -13.31 -7.98
CA VAL A 278 4.06 -11.96 -7.45
C VAL A 278 2.73 -11.34 -7.03
N ALA A 279 2.73 -10.64 -5.90
CA ALA A 279 1.66 -9.73 -5.51
C ALA A 279 2.19 -8.29 -5.42
N PHE A 280 1.39 -7.31 -5.86
CA PHE A 280 1.83 -5.92 -5.95
C PHE A 280 0.69 -4.92 -5.74
N GLY A 281 1.05 -3.69 -5.37
CA GLY A 281 0.17 -2.54 -5.14
C GLY A 281 0.18 -1.52 -6.30
N HIS A 282 0.21 -0.22 -5.98
CA HIS A 282 0.47 0.96 -6.83
C HIS A 282 -0.56 1.26 -7.94
N SER A 283 -1.14 0.22 -8.53
CA SER A 283 -1.94 0.29 -9.75
C SER A 283 -3.33 -0.29 -9.53
N PRO A 284 -4.29 0.52 -9.04
CA PRO A 284 -5.60 0.03 -8.64
C PRO A 284 -6.41 -0.47 -9.86
N GLY A 285 -6.14 0.06 -11.05
CA GLY A 285 -6.71 -0.39 -12.32
C GLY A 285 -5.94 -1.51 -13.04
N ALA A 286 -4.88 -2.09 -12.46
CA ALA A 286 -4.09 -3.10 -13.17
C ALA A 286 -4.90 -4.37 -13.49
N ILE A 287 -4.46 -5.10 -14.52
CA ILE A 287 -5.00 -6.38 -15.03
C ILE A 287 -6.32 -6.25 -15.79
N ASP A 288 -7.36 -5.70 -15.17
CA ASP A 288 -8.73 -5.71 -15.69
C ASP A 288 -9.33 -4.31 -15.88
N GLY A 289 -8.58 -3.25 -15.57
CA GLY A 289 -9.06 -1.87 -15.62
C GLY A 289 -10.07 -1.54 -14.52
N VAL A 290 -10.27 -2.42 -13.54
CA VAL A 290 -11.28 -2.26 -12.49
C VAL A 290 -10.63 -1.80 -11.20
N PHE A 291 -10.88 -0.55 -10.86
CA PHE A 291 -10.52 0.02 -9.56
C PHE A 291 -11.39 -0.63 -8.48
N GLY A 292 -10.87 -0.81 -7.26
CA GLY A 292 -11.66 -1.41 -6.19
C GLY A 292 -11.70 -2.93 -6.14
N ARG A 293 -11.20 -3.63 -7.17
CA ARG A 293 -11.29 -5.09 -7.27
C ARG A 293 -9.91 -5.73 -7.30
N LEU A 294 -9.61 -6.57 -6.32
CA LEU A 294 -8.48 -7.51 -6.33
C LEU A 294 -8.62 -8.45 -7.53
N SER A 295 -7.50 -8.73 -8.19
CA SER A 295 -7.52 -9.45 -9.47
C SER A 295 -6.21 -10.19 -9.70
N HIS A 296 -6.20 -11.04 -10.72
CA HIS A 296 -5.01 -11.81 -11.08
C HIS A 296 -4.98 -12.14 -12.57
N CYS A 297 -3.79 -12.46 -13.08
CA CYS A 297 -3.64 -13.11 -14.38
C CYS A 297 -2.65 -14.27 -14.33
N TRP A 298 -2.92 -15.29 -15.16
CA TRP A 298 -2.09 -16.49 -15.34
C TRP A 298 -1.79 -17.31 -14.08
N GLY A 299 -2.48 -17.03 -12.97
CA GLY A 299 -2.16 -17.61 -11.67
C GLY A 299 -0.77 -17.22 -11.14
N LYS A 300 -0.17 -16.14 -11.66
CA LYS A 300 1.21 -15.73 -11.36
C LYS A 300 1.28 -14.29 -10.87
N VAL A 301 0.40 -13.43 -11.34
CA VAL A 301 0.42 -11.99 -11.04
C VAL A 301 -0.87 -11.64 -10.32
N PHE A 302 -0.76 -11.05 -9.13
CA PHE A 302 -1.89 -10.72 -8.27
C PHE A 302 -1.85 -9.25 -7.86
N LYS A 303 -2.94 -8.53 -8.11
CA LYS A 303 -3.12 -7.13 -7.70
C LYS A 303 -3.69 -7.08 -6.28
N ALA A 304 -2.98 -6.40 -5.38
CA ALA A 304 -3.35 -6.19 -3.97
C ALA A 304 -3.91 -4.79 -3.68
N ASP A 305 -3.76 -3.85 -4.61
CA ASP A 305 -4.29 -2.49 -4.51
C ASP A 305 -5.79 -2.46 -4.82
N THR A 306 -6.57 -2.12 -3.79
CA THR A 306 -8.02 -1.94 -3.87
C THR A 306 -8.44 -0.47 -3.90
N TYR A 307 -7.51 0.49 -3.84
CA TYR A 307 -7.79 1.91 -3.72
C TYR A 307 -8.44 2.32 -2.38
N PHE A 308 -7.70 2.16 -1.27
CA PHE A 308 -8.22 2.45 0.08
C PHE A 308 -8.72 3.89 0.26
N SER A 309 -8.08 4.86 -0.40
CA SER A 309 -8.48 6.28 -0.35
C SER A 309 -9.86 6.52 -0.97
N LEU A 310 -10.26 5.71 -1.96
CA LEU A 310 -11.63 5.66 -2.52
C LEU A 310 -12.65 4.96 -1.59
N GLY A 311 -12.18 4.38 -0.49
CA GLY A 311 -13.00 3.69 0.51
C GLY A 311 -13.24 2.21 0.23
N ILE A 312 -12.48 1.61 -0.68
CA ILE A 312 -12.56 0.19 -0.96
C ILE A 312 -11.35 -0.50 -0.31
N GLU A 313 -11.64 -1.17 0.79
CA GLU A 313 -10.70 -1.78 1.72
C GLU A 313 -10.77 -3.31 1.57
N GLY A 314 -9.65 -3.91 1.23
CA GLY A 314 -9.55 -5.35 1.02
C GLY A 314 -8.13 -5.87 1.14
N CYS A 315 -7.98 -7.18 0.98
CA CYS A 315 -6.68 -7.83 1.00
C CYS A 315 -6.69 -9.14 0.21
N LEU A 316 -5.51 -9.54 -0.25
CA LEU A 316 -5.27 -10.93 -0.66
C LEU A 316 -4.92 -11.77 0.56
N GLU A 317 -5.42 -12.99 0.59
CA GLU A 317 -4.98 -14.01 1.55
C GLU A 317 -4.49 -15.23 0.78
N ILE A 318 -3.20 -15.53 0.94
CA ILE A 318 -2.52 -16.66 0.32
C ILE A 318 -2.48 -17.78 1.36
N LEU A 319 -3.08 -18.91 1.02
CA LEU A 319 -3.09 -20.13 1.82
C LEU A 319 -2.32 -21.20 1.04
N ASP A 320 -1.07 -21.40 1.42
CA ASP A 320 -0.07 -22.19 0.72
C ASP A 320 0.11 -21.75 -0.76
N ASP A 321 -0.65 -22.34 -1.68
CA ASP A 321 -0.63 -22.07 -3.12
C ASP A 321 -1.96 -21.51 -3.68
N SER A 322 -3.02 -21.50 -2.87
CA SER A 322 -4.30 -20.88 -3.20
C SER A 322 -4.30 -19.39 -2.84
N VAL A 323 -5.13 -18.61 -3.54
CA VAL A 323 -5.23 -17.16 -3.34
C VAL A 323 -6.68 -16.76 -3.25
N TRP A 324 -6.97 -15.98 -2.21
CA TRP A 324 -8.31 -15.53 -1.87
C TRP A 324 -8.34 -14.01 -1.79
N ALA A 325 -9.47 -13.42 -2.15
CA ALA A 325 -9.73 -12.00 -2.03
C ALA A 325 -10.82 -11.74 -0.99
N PHE A 326 -10.57 -10.74 -0.15
CA PHE A 326 -11.47 -10.28 0.90
C PHE A 326 -11.72 -8.79 0.80
N TYR A 327 -12.93 -8.39 1.15
CA TYR A 327 -13.34 -6.99 1.22
C TYR A 327 -14.17 -6.76 2.46
N THR A 328 -14.03 -5.59 3.08
CA THR A 328 -14.88 -5.23 4.21
C THR A 328 -16.34 -5.09 3.77
N PRO A 329 -17.33 -5.31 4.66
CA PRO A 329 -18.75 -5.11 4.33
C PRO A 329 -19.04 -3.73 3.74
N GLU A 330 -18.42 -2.68 4.27
CA GLU A 330 -18.57 -1.29 3.83
C GLU A 330 -18.04 -1.11 2.40
N SER A 331 -16.90 -1.72 2.10
CA SER A 331 -16.27 -1.65 0.77
C SER A 331 -17.14 -2.24 -0.33
N ARG A 332 -17.89 -3.31 -0.03
CA ARG A 332 -18.81 -3.92 -1.00
C ARG A 332 -19.96 -2.98 -1.36
N GLN A 333 -20.43 -2.18 -0.40
CA GLN A 333 -21.47 -1.19 -0.64
C GLN A 333 -20.93 0.00 -1.45
N ILE A 334 -19.75 0.51 -1.07
CA ILE A 334 -19.07 1.60 -1.77
C ILE A 334 -18.76 1.21 -3.22
N TYR A 335 -18.21 0.01 -3.44
CA TYR A 335 -17.94 -0.49 -4.79
C TYR A 335 -19.21 -0.56 -5.66
N ALA A 336 -20.34 -1.03 -5.11
CA ALA A 336 -21.59 -1.09 -5.86
C ALA A 336 -22.12 0.31 -6.25
N GLN A 337 -21.83 1.34 -5.46
CA GLN A 337 -22.17 2.73 -5.77
C GLN A 337 -21.26 3.31 -6.86
N LEU A 338 -19.95 3.05 -6.77
CA LEU A 338 -18.96 3.51 -7.74
C LEU A 338 -19.06 2.78 -9.09
N HIS A 339 -19.56 1.54 -9.07
CA HIS A 339 -19.67 0.69 -10.25
C HIS A 339 -21.06 0.05 -10.40
N PRO A 340 -22.13 0.84 -10.59
CA PRO A 340 -23.51 0.34 -10.58
C PRO A 340 -23.82 -0.64 -11.72
N GLN A 341 -23.00 -0.67 -12.76
CA GLN A 341 -23.13 -1.57 -13.91
C GLN A 341 -22.29 -2.86 -13.77
N ARG A 342 -21.52 -3.01 -12.69
CA ARG A 342 -20.67 -4.19 -12.45
C ARG A 342 -21.30 -5.08 -11.39
N ALA A 343 -20.92 -6.37 -11.42
CA ALA A 343 -21.26 -7.28 -10.34
C ALA A 343 -20.66 -6.80 -9.01
N SER A 344 -21.44 -6.88 -7.94
CA SER A 344 -20.99 -6.52 -6.60
C SER A 344 -19.77 -7.34 -6.17
N LEU A 345 -18.93 -6.75 -5.32
CA LEU A 345 -17.84 -7.49 -4.69
C LEU A 345 -18.39 -8.61 -3.79
N PRO A 346 -17.91 -9.85 -3.94
CA PRO A 346 -18.28 -10.94 -3.04
C PRO A 346 -17.65 -10.72 -1.66
N GLU A 347 -18.19 -11.38 -0.64
CA GLU A 347 -17.57 -11.41 0.71
C GLU A 347 -16.24 -12.17 0.71
N LEU A 348 -16.18 -13.24 -0.08
CA LEU A 348 -15.05 -14.14 -0.23
C LEU A 348 -14.98 -14.56 -1.69
N GLU A 349 -13.82 -14.43 -2.30
CA GLU A 349 -13.56 -14.87 -3.67
C GLU A 349 -12.30 -15.71 -3.73
N MET A 350 -12.36 -16.87 -4.38
CA MET A 350 -11.17 -17.64 -4.70
C MET A 350 -10.63 -17.16 -6.05
N LEU A 351 -9.51 -16.46 -6.03
CA LEU A 351 -8.82 -16.01 -7.25
C LEU A 351 -8.00 -17.13 -7.86
N TRP A 352 -7.38 -17.99 -7.03
CA TRP A 352 -6.61 -19.12 -7.52
C TRP A 352 -6.77 -20.35 -6.63
N PRO A 353 -7.10 -21.53 -7.18
CA PRO A 353 -7.26 -22.76 -6.41
C PRO A 353 -5.91 -23.37 -6.01
N SER A 354 -5.93 -24.29 -5.06
CA SER A 354 -4.72 -25.05 -4.69
C SER A 354 -4.35 -26.05 -5.78
N ALA A 355 -3.06 -26.34 -5.98
CA ALA A 355 -2.59 -27.33 -6.94
C ALA A 355 -3.07 -28.75 -6.64
N SER A 356 -3.44 -29.05 -5.38
CA SER A 356 -4.09 -30.32 -5.03
C SER A 356 -5.50 -30.47 -5.63
N GLU A 357 -6.09 -29.39 -6.17
CA GLU A 357 -7.42 -29.39 -6.81
C GLU A 357 -7.36 -29.46 -8.34
N LEU A 358 -6.18 -29.27 -8.95
CA LEU A 358 -5.98 -29.38 -10.40
C LEU A 358 -5.73 -30.83 -10.86
N ARG A 359 -5.83 -31.82 -9.96
CA ARG A 359 -5.61 -33.24 -10.23
C ARG A 359 -6.89 -34.06 -10.08
#